data_AF-A0A5R9AIU8-F1
#
_entry.id   AF-A0A5R9AIU8-F1
#
_cell.length_a   1.000
_cell.length_b   1.000
_cell.length_c   1.000
_cell.angle_alpha   90.00
_cell.angle_beta   90.00
_cell.angle_gamma   90.00
#
_symmetry.space_group_name_H-M   'P 1'
#
loop_
_entity.id
_entity.type
_entity.pdbx_description
1 polymer ?
#
loop_
_entity_poly.entity_id
_entity_poly.type
_entity_poly.pdbx_seq_one_letter_code
_entity_poly.pdbx_strand_id
1 'polypeptide(L)'
;MFNKKNANKAASLALLAAALAGCAAQAPVASKEATPNNDDWYLVRTDETLYLFDDATVYRDYIVTGKTTYTKEVGEKDKFGQNVVLVVRAEDKDKDAKKIASYQFYKQSLPPAAGFYGEIRQEGVIYVAQRYGDMVDMNGLGEPIFRHTEIASGPNGERVVYLMQKEEKKPVGLIARFQKIYGITPAKG
;
A
#
# COMPACT_ATOMS: atom_id res chain seq x y z
N MET A 1 36.99 14.24 -66.78
CA MET A 1 37.20 13.33 -65.62
C MET A 1 36.01 12.41 -65.52
N PHE A 2 36.28 11.10 -65.45
CA PHE A 2 35.51 9.96 -64.92
C PHE A 2 33.95 10.03 -64.87
N ASN A 3 33.23 9.14 -65.59
CA ASN A 3 32.73 7.79 -65.16
C ASN A 3 31.54 7.92 -64.18
N LYS A 4 30.41 7.20 -64.18
CA LYS A 4 29.93 5.92 -64.73
C LYS A 4 28.40 5.89 -64.43
N LYS A 5 27.52 5.71 -65.42
CA LYS A 5 26.68 4.51 -65.71
C LYS A 5 25.50 4.15 -64.77
N ASN A 6 24.39 3.84 -65.46
CA ASN A 6 23.23 2.96 -65.16
C ASN A 6 22.04 3.66 -64.49
N ALA A 7 20.89 3.92 -65.12
CA ALA A 7 19.97 3.09 -65.92
C ALA A 7 19.42 1.87 -65.16
N ASN A 8 18.19 1.98 -64.61
CA ASN A 8 16.99 1.32 -65.14
C ASN A 8 15.87 1.08 -64.10
N LYS A 9 14.65 1.39 -64.56
CA LYS A 9 13.39 0.61 -64.45
C LYS A 9 12.39 0.85 -63.30
N ALA A 10 11.14 0.72 -63.76
CA ALA A 10 9.84 0.56 -63.10
C ALA A 10 9.29 1.84 -62.42
N ALA A 11 8.36 2.60 -62.99
CA ALA A 11 7.03 2.24 -63.49
C ALA A 11 6.23 1.43 -62.46
N SER A 12 5.34 2.08 -61.70
CA SER A 12 3.92 2.13 -62.07
C SER A 12 3.00 2.50 -60.90
N LEU A 13 1.93 3.19 -61.29
CA LEU A 13 0.59 3.18 -60.69
C LEU A 13 0.41 3.93 -59.37
N ALA A 14 0.18 5.24 -59.53
CA ALA A 14 -0.90 5.88 -58.82
C ALA A 14 -2.22 5.13 -59.11
N LEU A 15 -2.90 4.64 -58.08
CA LEU A 15 -4.33 4.39 -58.13
C LEU A 15 -5.03 5.10 -56.96
N LEU A 16 -6.10 5.76 -57.35
CA LEU A 16 -6.89 6.72 -56.61
C LEU A 16 -7.91 6.00 -55.69
N ALA A 17 -8.06 6.53 -54.47
CA ALA A 17 -9.25 6.60 -53.60
C ALA A 17 -10.23 5.41 -53.48
N ALA A 18 -10.48 5.00 -52.23
CA ALA A 18 -11.83 4.84 -51.70
C ALA A 18 -11.80 4.97 -50.16
N ALA A 19 -12.23 6.13 -49.65
CA ALA A 19 -12.60 6.29 -48.25
C ALA A 19 -13.91 5.53 -48.02
N LEU A 20 -13.85 4.44 -47.26
CA LEU A 20 -15.03 3.86 -46.62
C LEU A 20 -14.91 4.11 -45.12
N ALA A 21 -15.71 5.06 -44.65
CA ALA A 21 -16.09 5.17 -43.26
C ALA A 21 -16.74 3.84 -42.83
N GLY A 22 -15.97 3.03 -42.12
CA GLY A 22 -16.44 1.82 -41.44
C GLY A 22 -16.05 1.95 -39.99
N CYS A 23 -17.04 2.06 -39.12
CA CYS A 23 -16.92 2.17 -37.67
C CYS A 23 -16.14 0.97 -37.12
N ALA A 24 -14.81 1.10 -37.02
CA ALA A 24 -13.99 0.15 -36.29
C ALA A 24 -14.29 0.39 -34.81
N ALA A 25 -15.11 -0.48 -34.22
CA ALA A 25 -15.19 -0.63 -32.78
C ALA A 25 -13.75 -0.78 -32.27
N GLN A 26 -13.24 0.27 -31.63
CA GLN A 26 -12.00 0.18 -30.86
C GLN A 26 -12.22 -0.93 -29.84
N ALA A 27 -11.48 -2.02 -30.01
CA ALA A 27 -11.38 -3.03 -28.98
C ALA A 27 -11.06 -2.31 -27.67
N PRO A 28 -11.76 -2.62 -26.55
CA PRO A 28 -11.47 -1.98 -25.28
C PRO A 28 -9.99 -2.21 -24.99
N VAL A 29 -9.24 -1.12 -24.93
CA VAL A 29 -7.86 -1.13 -24.48
C VAL A 29 -7.91 -1.78 -23.11
N ALA A 30 -7.33 -2.96 -22.96
CA ALA A 30 -7.27 -3.65 -21.69
C ALA A 30 -6.69 -2.67 -20.67
N SER A 31 -7.55 -2.25 -19.73
CA SER A 31 -7.17 -1.36 -18.64
C SER A 31 -6.01 -2.02 -17.93
N LYS A 32 -4.83 -1.41 -18.02
CA LYS A 32 -3.62 -1.83 -17.32
C LYS A 32 -4.01 -2.02 -15.86
N GLU A 33 -3.97 -3.27 -15.39
CA GLU A 33 -4.26 -3.56 -13.99
C GLU A 33 -3.35 -2.67 -13.14
N ALA A 34 -3.96 -1.82 -12.31
CA ALA A 34 -3.22 -1.00 -11.38
C ALA A 34 -2.40 -1.93 -10.49
N THR A 35 -1.10 -1.66 -10.38
CA THR A 35 -0.23 -2.40 -9.46
C THR A 35 -0.85 -2.29 -8.06
N PRO A 36 -1.08 -3.41 -7.36
CA PRO A 36 -1.66 -3.38 -6.02
C PRO A 36 -0.73 -2.62 -5.06
N ASN A 37 -1.30 -1.88 -4.10
CA ASN A 37 -0.50 -1.24 -3.04
C ASN A 37 -0.03 -2.31 -2.04
N ASN A 38 1.04 -3.02 -2.39
CA ASN A 38 1.61 -4.08 -1.55
C ASN A 38 2.92 -3.66 -0.84
N ASP A 39 3.24 -2.38 -0.85
CA ASP A 39 4.42 -1.80 -0.20
C ASP A 39 4.19 -1.53 1.28
N ASP A 40 2.94 -1.31 1.70
CA ASP A 40 2.62 -0.99 3.08
C ASP A 40 1.26 -1.46 3.57
N TRP A 41 1.10 -1.52 4.89
CA TRP A 41 -0.17 -1.88 5.53
C TRP A 41 -0.35 -1.14 6.86
N TYR A 42 -1.41 -0.34 6.96
CA TYR A 42 -1.70 0.44 8.16
C TYR A 42 -3.04 0.03 8.77
N LEU A 43 -3.03 -0.15 10.08
CA LEU A 43 -4.20 -0.54 10.86
C LEU A 43 -4.39 0.39 12.06
N VAL A 44 -5.64 0.70 12.36
CA VAL A 44 -6.01 1.34 13.63
C VAL A 44 -7.04 0.48 14.33
N ARG A 45 -6.74 0.15 15.58
CA ARG A 45 -7.60 -0.64 16.44
C ARG A 45 -8.28 0.26 17.47
N THR A 46 -9.59 0.09 17.59
CA THR A 46 -10.43 0.65 18.64
C THR A 46 -11.12 -0.48 19.38
N ASP A 47 -11.89 -0.17 20.42
CA ASP A 47 -12.65 -1.18 21.17
C ASP A 47 -13.66 -1.92 20.28
N GLU A 48 -14.20 -1.26 19.25
CA GLU A 48 -15.29 -1.78 18.43
C GLU A 48 -14.89 -2.12 16.99
N THR A 49 -13.82 -1.49 16.47
CA THR A 49 -13.50 -1.52 15.04
C THR A 49 -11.99 -1.67 14.79
N LEU A 50 -11.67 -2.56 13.85
CA LEU A 50 -10.39 -2.68 13.19
C LEU A 50 -10.47 -1.98 11.83
N TYR A 51 -9.83 -0.81 11.72
CA TYR A 51 -9.71 -0.08 10.46
C TYR A 51 -8.49 -0.56 9.68
N LEU A 52 -8.69 -0.91 8.40
CA LEU A 52 -7.64 -1.33 7.47
C LEU A 52 -7.48 -0.26 6.37
N PHE A 53 -6.35 0.42 6.35
CA PHE A 53 -6.11 1.50 5.39
C PHE A 53 -5.34 0.98 4.17
N ASP A 54 -5.87 1.28 2.98
CA ASP A 54 -5.24 0.91 1.69
C ASP A 54 -4.22 1.93 1.19
N ASP A 55 -4.11 3.08 1.85
CA ASP A 55 -3.25 4.18 1.42
C ASP A 55 -2.62 4.89 2.60
N ALA A 56 -1.33 5.16 2.50
CA ALA A 56 -0.57 5.86 3.52
C ALA A 56 -1.12 7.26 3.79
N THR A 57 -1.44 8.06 2.77
CA THR A 57 -1.93 9.43 2.92
C THR A 57 -3.27 9.45 3.67
N VAL A 58 -4.20 8.57 3.28
CA VAL A 58 -5.51 8.45 3.96
C VAL A 58 -5.33 8.04 5.43
N TYR A 59 -4.39 7.14 5.71
CA TYR A 59 -4.02 6.79 7.08
C TYR A 59 -3.46 7.99 7.84
N ARG A 60 -2.49 8.73 7.28
CA ARG A 60 -1.90 9.91 7.93
C ARG A 60 -2.96 10.97 8.25
N ASP A 61 -3.86 11.24 7.31
CA ASP A 61 -4.96 12.18 7.49
C ASP A 61 -5.90 11.73 8.61
N TYR A 62 -6.20 10.43 8.68
CA TYR A 62 -6.98 9.88 9.78
C TYR A 62 -6.28 10.05 11.13
N ILE A 63 -4.96 9.85 11.22
CA ILE A 63 -4.22 10.04 12.48
C ILE A 63 -4.27 11.50 12.97
N VAL A 64 -4.31 12.47 12.07
CA VAL A 64 -4.41 13.89 12.43
C VAL A 64 -5.85 14.28 12.78
N THR A 65 -6.82 13.78 12.03
CA THR A 65 -8.21 14.29 12.07
C THR A 65 -9.17 13.42 12.87
N GLY A 66 -8.84 12.14 13.07
CA GLY A 66 -9.74 11.12 13.60
C GLY A 66 -10.93 10.79 12.70
N LYS A 67 -10.91 11.21 11.43
CA LYS A 67 -12.05 11.09 10.50
C LYS A 67 -11.68 10.27 9.28
N THR A 68 -12.62 9.44 8.83
CA THR A 68 -12.54 8.68 7.58
C THR A 68 -13.61 9.19 6.61
N THR A 69 -13.27 9.29 5.32
CA THR A 69 -14.19 9.81 4.30
C THR A 69 -14.88 8.69 3.53
N TYR A 70 -14.12 7.68 3.10
CA TYR A 70 -14.64 6.56 2.31
C TYR A 70 -14.33 5.25 3.02
N THR A 71 -15.38 4.59 3.49
CA THR A 71 -15.28 3.34 4.24
C THR A 71 -16.08 2.23 3.58
N LYS A 72 -15.64 0.99 3.75
CA LYS A 72 -16.37 -0.21 3.35
C LYS A 72 -16.38 -1.19 4.50
N GLU A 73 -17.57 -1.49 5.02
CA GLU A 73 -17.75 -2.62 5.92
C GLU A 73 -17.65 -3.92 5.12
N VAL A 74 -16.91 -4.90 5.63
CA VAL A 74 -16.77 -6.21 4.97
C VAL A 74 -17.68 -7.28 5.56
N GLY A 75 -18.47 -6.95 6.59
CA GLY A 75 -19.38 -7.88 7.26
C GLY A 75 -18.67 -8.97 8.07
N GLU A 76 -17.38 -8.80 8.34
CA GLU A 76 -16.56 -9.71 9.15
C GLU A 76 -16.23 -9.07 10.49
N LYS A 77 -16.07 -9.91 11.51
CA LYS A 77 -15.43 -9.54 12.78
C LYS A 77 -14.04 -10.16 12.84
N ASP A 78 -13.11 -9.44 13.45
CA ASP A 78 -11.79 -9.98 13.73
C ASP A 78 -11.81 -10.91 14.95
N LYS A 79 -10.67 -11.53 15.27
CA LYS A 79 -10.56 -12.46 16.41
C LYS A 79 -10.77 -11.82 17.79
N PHE A 80 -10.79 -10.50 17.87
CA PHE A 80 -11.09 -9.76 19.09
C PHE A 80 -12.55 -9.25 19.11
N GLY A 81 -13.37 -9.64 18.14
CA GLY A 81 -14.80 -9.29 18.07
C GLY A 81 -15.09 -7.93 17.42
N GLN A 82 -14.07 -7.25 16.89
CA GLN A 82 -14.19 -5.92 16.31
C GLN A 82 -14.67 -6.00 14.88
N ASN A 83 -15.49 -5.04 14.46
CA ASN A 83 -15.91 -4.93 13.06
C ASN A 83 -14.69 -4.61 12.19
N VAL A 84 -14.57 -5.28 11.05
CA VAL A 84 -13.51 -4.98 10.08
C VAL A 84 -14.03 -3.96 9.07
N VAL A 85 -13.33 -2.83 8.96
CA VAL A 85 -13.69 -1.73 8.06
C VAL A 85 -12.50 -1.35 7.21
N LEU A 86 -12.68 -1.34 5.89
CA LEU A 86 -11.69 -0.81 4.97
C LEU A 86 -11.83 0.71 4.89
N VAL A 87 -10.71 1.41 4.92
CA VAL A 87 -10.63 2.84 4.65
C VAL A 87 -9.82 3.04 3.38
N VAL A 88 -10.44 3.69 2.39
CA VAL A 88 -9.93 3.73 1.01
C VAL A 88 -9.88 5.17 0.49
N ARG A 89 -9.14 5.37 -0.60
CA ARG A 89 -9.17 6.62 -1.36
C ARG A 89 -10.48 6.76 -2.14
N ALA A 90 -10.77 7.97 -2.61
CA ALA A 90 -12.00 8.28 -3.35
C ALA A 90 -12.15 7.42 -4.62
N GLU A 91 -11.05 7.18 -5.32
CA GLU A 91 -10.97 6.38 -6.54
C GLU A 91 -11.25 4.89 -6.32
N ASP A 92 -11.05 4.38 -5.11
CA ASP A 92 -11.27 2.98 -4.75
C ASP A 92 -12.60 2.76 -4.01
N LYS A 93 -13.41 3.82 -3.83
CA LYS A 93 -14.69 3.76 -3.09
C LYS A 93 -15.71 2.79 -3.70
N ASP A 94 -15.64 2.53 -5.00
CA ASP A 94 -16.54 1.61 -5.72
C ASP A 94 -15.85 0.27 -6.05
N LYS A 95 -14.57 0.12 -5.70
CA LYS A 95 -13.82 -1.12 -5.89
C LYS A 95 -14.38 -2.23 -5.01
N ASP A 96 -14.40 -3.46 -5.54
CA ASP A 96 -14.69 -4.65 -4.73
C ASP A 96 -13.65 -4.77 -3.61
N ALA A 97 -14.11 -4.97 -2.37
CA ALA A 97 -13.27 -5.17 -1.19
C ALA A 97 -12.19 -6.25 -1.42
N LYS A 98 -12.50 -7.33 -2.15
CA LYS A 98 -11.56 -8.43 -2.45
C LYS A 98 -10.39 -8.00 -3.35
N LYS A 99 -10.48 -6.82 -3.97
CA LYS A 99 -9.44 -6.22 -4.83
C LYS A 99 -8.71 -5.04 -4.16
N ILE A 100 -8.98 -4.78 -2.88
CA ILE A 100 -8.32 -3.75 -2.09
C ILE A 100 -7.16 -4.40 -1.34
N ALA A 101 -5.95 -3.85 -1.45
CA ALA A 101 -4.72 -4.50 -0.98
C ALA A 101 -4.70 -4.64 0.54
N SER A 102 -5.20 -3.64 1.28
CA SER A 102 -5.33 -3.74 2.74
C SER A 102 -6.22 -4.90 3.21
N TYR A 103 -7.27 -5.22 2.45
CA TYR A 103 -8.11 -6.39 2.71
C TYR A 103 -7.42 -7.69 2.29
N GLN A 104 -6.71 -7.69 1.16
CA GLN A 104 -5.95 -8.87 0.72
C GLN A 104 -4.82 -9.20 1.72
N PHE A 105 -4.16 -8.21 2.31
CA PHE A 105 -3.26 -8.42 3.44
C PHE A 105 -3.99 -8.97 4.66
N TYR A 106 -5.14 -8.41 5.03
CA TYR A 106 -5.93 -8.98 6.13
C TYR A 106 -6.31 -10.46 5.91
N LYS A 107 -6.63 -10.84 4.67
CA LYS A 107 -6.93 -12.24 4.27
C LYS A 107 -5.69 -13.06 3.88
N GLN A 108 -4.49 -12.48 3.96
CA GLN A 108 -3.22 -13.10 3.59
C GLN A 108 -3.17 -13.65 2.15
N SER A 109 -3.82 -12.96 1.22
CA SER A 109 -3.92 -13.35 -0.20
C SER A 109 -3.07 -12.51 -1.15
N LEU A 110 -2.33 -11.52 -0.64
CA LEU A 110 -1.42 -10.68 -1.42
C LEU A 110 0.00 -10.76 -0.82
N PRO A 111 1.03 -11.14 -1.59
CA PRO A 111 2.40 -11.10 -1.11
C PRO A 111 2.90 -9.65 -0.96
N PRO A 112 3.65 -9.35 0.11
CA PRO A 112 4.22 -8.01 0.31
C PRO A 112 5.35 -7.74 -0.68
N ALA A 113 5.58 -6.46 -0.97
CA ALA A 113 6.78 -6.02 -1.68
C ALA A 113 8.04 -6.16 -0.80
N ALA A 114 9.22 -6.18 -1.43
CA ALA A 114 10.50 -6.36 -0.73
C ALA A 114 10.82 -5.25 0.30
N GLY A 115 10.24 -4.06 0.14
CA GLY A 115 10.44 -2.89 1.01
C GLY A 115 9.33 -2.67 2.04
N PHE A 116 8.56 -3.71 2.36
CA PHE A 116 7.34 -3.62 3.16
C PHE A 116 7.45 -2.77 4.42
N TYR A 117 6.39 -2.03 4.73
CA TYR A 117 6.24 -1.27 5.95
C TYR A 117 4.86 -1.45 6.57
N GLY A 118 4.81 -1.63 7.88
CA GLY A 118 3.54 -1.77 8.56
C GLY A 118 3.45 -0.94 9.82
N GLU A 119 2.25 -0.42 10.09
CA GLU A 119 1.92 0.15 11.39
C GLU A 119 0.58 -0.38 11.91
N ILE A 120 0.54 -0.69 13.20
CA ILE A 120 -0.71 -0.91 13.94
C ILE A 120 -0.75 0.09 15.07
N ARG A 121 -1.83 0.85 15.19
CA ARG A 121 -2.07 1.73 16.33
C ARG A 121 -3.17 1.17 17.22
N GLN A 122 -2.86 1.05 18.51
CA GLN A 122 -3.78 0.58 19.54
C GLN A 122 -3.40 1.20 20.88
N GLU A 123 -4.36 1.79 21.60
CA GLU A 123 -4.20 2.20 23.01
C GLU A 123 -2.94 3.07 23.28
N GLY A 124 -2.68 4.07 22.44
CA GLY A 124 -1.51 4.96 22.59
C GLY A 124 -0.17 4.28 22.30
N VAL A 125 -0.18 3.12 21.64
CA VAL A 125 0.99 2.40 21.15
C VAL A 125 0.99 2.39 19.64
N ILE A 126 2.16 2.61 19.05
CA ILE A 126 2.42 2.45 17.62
C ILE A 126 3.32 1.23 17.46
N TYR A 127 2.79 0.14 16.93
CA TYR A 127 3.57 -1.02 16.53
C TYR A 127 4.07 -0.81 15.12
N VAL A 128 5.37 -0.99 14.89
CA VAL A 128 6.03 -0.70 13.61
C VAL A 128 6.76 -1.94 13.13
N ALA A 129 6.53 -2.33 11.88
CA ALA A 129 7.10 -3.53 11.29
C ALA A 129 7.80 -3.24 9.95
N GLN A 130 8.84 -4.02 9.67
CA GLN A 130 9.51 -4.08 8.36
C GLN A 130 9.23 -5.39 7.61
N ARG A 131 8.45 -6.30 8.22
CA ARG A 131 8.06 -7.59 7.65
C ARG A 131 6.57 -7.75 7.79
N TYR A 132 5.96 -8.27 6.74
CA TYR A 132 4.54 -8.57 6.71
C TYR A 132 4.16 -9.67 7.72
N GLY A 133 5.00 -10.70 7.88
CA GLY A 133 4.77 -11.76 8.87
C GLY A 133 4.62 -11.21 10.29
N ASP A 134 5.50 -10.28 10.70
CA ASP A 134 5.41 -9.63 12.01
C ASP A 134 4.09 -8.86 12.19
N MET A 135 3.57 -8.23 11.13
CA MET A 135 2.26 -7.55 11.16
C MET A 135 1.10 -8.53 11.29
N VAL A 136 1.16 -9.65 10.55
CA VAL A 136 0.16 -10.72 10.66
C VAL A 136 0.15 -11.29 12.07
N ASP A 137 1.32 -11.57 12.63
CA ASP A 137 1.45 -12.09 13.99
C ASP A 137 0.97 -11.08 15.03
N MET A 138 1.35 -9.80 14.91
CA MET A 138 0.89 -8.76 15.84
C MET A 138 -0.62 -8.51 15.73
N ASN A 139 -1.17 -8.41 14.52
CA ASN A 139 -2.61 -8.24 14.31
C ASN A 139 -3.39 -9.47 14.77
N GLY A 140 -2.81 -10.64 14.58
CA GLY A 140 -3.26 -11.89 15.14
C GLY A 140 -3.20 -11.81 16.66
N LEU A 141 -2.06 -12.01 17.28
CA LEU A 141 -1.89 -12.19 18.72
C LEU A 141 -2.37 -11.00 19.58
N GLY A 142 -2.29 -9.76 19.08
CA GLY A 142 -2.59 -8.54 19.83
C GLY A 142 -1.41 -8.05 20.69
N GLU A 143 -0.36 -8.86 20.77
CA GLU A 143 0.89 -8.51 21.43
C GLU A 143 2.08 -9.07 20.63
N PRO A 144 3.23 -8.36 20.64
CA PRO A 144 4.40 -8.76 19.88
C PRO A 144 5.24 -9.81 20.62
N ILE A 145 5.69 -10.84 19.89
CA ILE A 145 6.55 -11.92 20.40
C ILE A 145 7.95 -11.40 20.75
N PHE A 146 8.60 -10.70 19.83
CA PHE A 146 9.89 -10.04 20.04
C PHE A 146 9.79 -8.57 19.65
N ARG A 147 10.43 -7.69 20.42
CA ARG A 147 10.31 -6.25 20.21
C ARG A 147 11.46 -5.43 20.76
N HIS A 148 11.61 -4.23 20.20
CA HIS A 148 12.31 -3.12 20.83
C HIS A 148 11.29 -2.01 21.12
N THR A 149 11.29 -1.49 22.35
CA THR A 149 10.34 -0.45 22.76
C THR A 149 11.07 0.86 23.04
N GLU A 150 10.56 1.95 22.46
CA GLU A 150 10.93 3.31 22.78
C GLU A 150 9.72 4.04 23.40
N ILE A 151 9.93 4.70 24.53
CA ILE A 151 8.88 5.40 25.27
C ILE A 151 8.89 6.87 24.87
N ALA A 152 7.71 7.45 24.68
CA ALA A 152 7.54 8.86 24.29
C ALA A 152 8.31 9.24 23.01
N SER A 153 8.41 8.30 22.06
CA SER A 153 9.11 8.49 20.78
C SER A 153 8.17 8.57 19.58
N GLY A 154 6.85 8.50 19.80
CA GLY A 154 5.85 8.79 18.78
C GLY A 154 5.66 10.30 18.58
N PRO A 155 5.02 10.72 17.47
CA PRO A 155 4.80 12.13 17.13
C PRO A 155 4.01 12.91 18.20
N ASN A 156 3.19 12.24 18.99
CA ASN A 156 2.38 12.80 20.08
C ASN A 156 2.82 12.28 21.46
N GLY A 157 4.04 11.76 21.58
CA GLY A 157 4.53 11.14 22.82
C GLY A 157 4.04 9.71 23.03
N GLU A 158 3.56 9.04 21.98
CA GLU A 158 3.17 7.63 22.07
C GLU A 158 4.37 6.72 22.38
N ARG A 159 4.07 5.53 22.91
CA ARG A 159 5.02 4.42 22.96
C ARG A 159 5.15 3.83 21.56
N VAL A 160 6.39 3.66 21.07
CA VAL A 160 6.65 3.01 19.79
C VAL A 160 7.28 1.64 20.04
N VAL A 161 6.72 0.61 19.43
CA VAL A 161 7.15 -0.78 19.57
C VAL A 161 7.54 -1.32 18.21
N TYR A 162 8.83 -1.52 18.01
CA TYR A 162 9.38 -2.08 16.79
C TYR A 162 9.33 -3.60 16.85
N LEU A 163 8.63 -4.21 15.91
CA LEU A 163 8.49 -5.65 15.82
C LEU A 163 9.79 -6.29 15.33
N MET A 164 10.18 -7.39 15.97
CA MET A 164 11.46 -8.05 15.75
C MET A 164 11.28 -9.55 15.62
N GLN A 165 12.34 -10.21 15.16
CA GLN A 165 12.51 -11.65 15.27
C GLN A 165 13.44 -12.01 16.44
N LYS A 166 13.47 -13.29 16.78
CA LYS A 166 14.32 -13.80 17.85
C LYS A 166 15.79 -13.43 17.57
N GLU A 167 16.50 -12.99 18.61
CA GLU A 167 17.93 -12.66 18.56
C GLU A 167 18.31 -11.52 17.59
N GLU A 168 17.33 -10.76 17.06
CA GLU A 168 17.63 -9.55 16.32
C GLU A 168 18.21 -8.47 17.24
N LYS A 169 19.18 -7.71 16.70
CA LYS A 169 19.67 -6.49 17.36
C LYS A 169 18.66 -5.36 17.20
N LYS A 170 18.83 -4.30 17.98
CA LYS A 170 18.03 -3.05 17.86
C LYS A 170 17.85 -2.67 16.38
N PRO A 171 16.60 -2.50 15.89
CA PRO A 171 16.32 -2.31 14.46
C PRO A 171 16.56 -0.86 14.03
N VAL A 172 17.82 -0.43 14.02
CA VAL A 172 18.22 0.98 13.76
C VAL A 172 17.67 1.54 12.45
N GLY A 173 17.58 0.71 11.40
CA GLY A 173 17.03 1.13 10.10
C GLY A 173 15.53 1.39 10.15
N LEU A 174 14.76 0.55 10.86
CA LEU A 174 13.32 0.72 11.00
C LEU A 174 12.97 1.94 11.87
N ILE A 175 13.74 2.16 12.93
CA ILE A 175 13.63 3.34 13.80
C ILE A 175 13.85 4.61 12.98
N ALA A 176 14.94 4.67 12.21
CA ALA A 176 15.23 5.81 11.34
C ALA A 176 14.14 6.02 10.27
N ARG A 177 13.60 4.95 9.70
CA ARG A 177 12.49 5.03 8.73
C ARG A 177 11.24 5.64 9.36
N PHE A 178 10.82 5.14 10.54
CA PHE A 178 9.69 5.69 11.28
C PHE A 178 9.92 7.17 11.61
N GLN A 179 11.06 7.51 12.22
CA GLN A 179 11.38 8.89 12.58
C GLN A 179 11.34 9.83 11.36
N LYS A 180 11.85 9.38 10.20
CA LYS A 180 11.78 10.15 8.95
C LYS A 180 10.34 10.37 8.47
N ILE A 181 9.48 9.35 8.51
CA ILE A 181 8.07 9.46 8.12
C ILE A 181 7.33 10.51 8.95
N TYR A 182 7.70 10.62 10.23
CA TYR A 182 7.03 11.48 11.21
C TYR A 182 7.76 12.79 11.51
N GLY A 183 8.89 13.07 10.85
CA GLY A 183 9.70 14.27 11.12
C GLY A 183 10.29 14.33 12.53
N ILE A 184 10.48 13.18 13.18
CA ILE A 184 10.98 13.07 14.55
C ILE A 184 12.50 13.15 14.50
N THR A 185 13.09 14.09 15.24
CA THR A 185 14.54 14.18 15.39
C THR A 185 14.98 13.14 16.43
N PRO A 186 15.99 12.30 16.17
CA PRO A 186 16.51 11.39 17.19
C PRO A 186 16.94 12.19 18.42
N ALA A 187 16.54 11.75 19.62
CA ALA A 187 17.18 12.26 20.82
C ALA A 187 18.68 11.99 20.70
N LYS A 188 19.52 13.02 20.83
CA LYS A 188 20.96 12.83 20.94
C LYS A 188 21.19 12.00 22.20
N GLY A 189 21.61 10.75 21.99
CA GLY A 189 22.00 9.84 23.07
C GLY A 189 23.20 10.36 23.85
#